data_AF-A0A7X8A296-F1
#
_entry.id   AF-A0A7X8A296-F1
#
_cell.length_a   1.000
_cell.length_b   1.000
_cell.length_c   1.000
_cell.angle_alpha   90.00
_cell.angle_beta   90.00
_cell.angle_gamma   90.00
#
_symmetry.space_group_name_H-M   'P 1'
#
loop_
_entity.id
_entity.type
_entity.pdbx_description
1 polymer ?
#
loop_
_entity_poly.entity_id
_entity_poly.type
_entity_poly.pdbx_seq_one_letter_code
_entity_poly.pdbx_strand_id
1 'polypeptide(L)'
;MGTMEKKADKKLVSLREKIDCLDKKIFELLSERFILSLKTAHFKKNIKDKKREREIFFSLRKNIKDKSLKPYVTKVYKKIIELSVKYQKKYAYKLR
;
A
#
# COMPACT_ATOMS: atom_id res chain seq x y z
N MET A 1 35.29 -18.23 -16.93
CA MET A 1 34.52 -17.05 -16.47
C MET A 1 33.06 -17.02 -16.95
N GLY A 2 32.68 -17.57 -18.11
CA GLY A 2 31.32 -17.42 -18.67
C GLY A 2 30.15 -18.23 -18.07
N THR A 3 30.35 -19.06 -17.03
CA THR A 3 29.26 -19.90 -16.44
C THR A 3 28.63 -19.29 -15.19
N MET A 4 29.38 -18.51 -14.40
CA MET A 4 28.85 -17.87 -13.19
C MET A 4 28.04 -16.60 -13.50
N GLU A 5 28.47 -15.80 -14.48
CA GLU A 5 27.71 -14.61 -14.95
C GLU A 5 26.33 -15.00 -15.51
N LYS A 6 26.28 -16.00 -16.40
CA LYS A 6 25.02 -16.52 -16.95
C LYS A 6 24.06 -17.07 -15.89
N LYS A 7 24.58 -17.54 -14.75
CA LYS A 7 23.76 -18.06 -13.63
C LYS A 7 23.25 -16.92 -12.74
N ALA A 8 24.05 -15.86 -12.54
CA ALA A 8 23.63 -14.66 -11.84
C ALA A 8 22.50 -13.94 -12.60
N ASP A 9 22.61 -13.84 -13.92
CA ASP A 9 21.57 -13.24 -14.77
C ASP A 9 20.24 -14.00 -14.68
N LYS A 10 20.27 -15.34 -14.75
CA LYS A 10 19.07 -16.16 -14.57
C LYS A 10 18.43 -15.98 -13.19
N LYS A 11 19.24 -15.86 -12.14
CA LYS A 11 18.72 -15.62 -10.77
C LYS A 11 18.09 -14.24 -10.65
N LEU A 12 18.71 -13.21 -11.23
CA LEU A 12 18.18 -11.85 -11.27
C LEU A 12 16.83 -11.80 -11.99
N VAL A 13 16.71 -12.43 -13.16
CA VAL A 13 15.44 -12.53 -13.90
C VAL A 13 14.36 -13.16 -13.02
N SER A 14 14.66 -14.30 -12.39
CA SER A 14 13.69 -14.99 -11.52
C SER A 14 13.24 -14.14 -10.31
N LEU A 15 14.12 -13.28 -9.79
CA LEU A 15 13.78 -12.37 -8.69
C LEU A 15 12.89 -11.24 -9.18
N ARG A 16 13.16 -10.68 -10.37
CA ARG A 16 12.33 -9.64 -10.98
C ARG A 16 10.92 -10.15 -11.28
N GLU A 17 10.78 -11.35 -11.84
CA GLU A 17 9.47 -11.96 -12.08
C GLU A 17 8.66 -12.12 -10.79
N LYS A 18 9.31 -12.47 -9.68
CA LYS A 18 8.65 -12.54 -8.36
C LYS A 18 8.22 -11.16 -7.88
N ILE A 19 9.04 -10.13 -8.08
CA ILE A 19 8.69 -8.74 -7.77
C ILE A 19 7.50 -8.30 -8.63
N ASP A 20 7.51 -8.54 -9.93
CA ASP A 20 6.42 -8.17 -10.83
C ASP A 20 5.09 -8.81 -10.41
N CYS A 21 5.14 -10.07 -9.97
CA CYS A 21 3.98 -10.76 -9.42
C CYS A 21 3.48 -10.13 -8.11
N LEU A 22 4.38 -9.71 -7.22
CA LEU A 22 4.02 -8.99 -6.00
C LEU A 22 3.43 -7.61 -6.32
N ASP A 23 3.99 -6.90 -7.28
CA ASP A 23 3.52 -5.56 -7.67
C ASP A 23 2.11 -5.60 -8.25
N LYS A 24 1.78 -6.64 -9.05
CA LYS A 24 0.41 -6.89 -9.51
C LYS A 24 -0.56 -7.07 -8.34
N LYS A 25 -0.18 -7.88 -7.34
CA LYS A 25 -1.00 -8.08 -6.13
C LYS A 25 -1.16 -6.79 -5.33
N ILE A 26 -0.09 -6.00 -5.19
CA ILE A 26 -0.13 -4.70 -4.53
C ILE A 26 -1.11 -3.76 -5.25
N PHE A 27 -1.06 -3.72 -6.59
CA PHE A 27 -1.97 -2.90 -7.39
C PHE A 27 -3.43 -3.28 -7.18
N GLU A 28 -3.76 -4.57 -7.21
CA GLU A 28 -5.13 -5.07 -6.98
C GLU A 28 -5.63 -4.71 -5.58
N LEU A 29 -4.83 -5.01 -4.55
CA LEU A 29 -5.14 -4.70 -3.15
C LEU A 29 -5.33 -3.20 -2.91
N LEU A 30 -4.48 -2.37 -3.53
CA LEU A 30 -4.62 -0.92 -3.44
C LEU A 30 -5.92 -0.46 -4.11
N SER A 31 -6.24 -0.97 -5.30
CA SER A 31 -7.45 -0.62 -6.02
C SER A 31 -8.71 -0.93 -5.19
N GLU A 32 -8.79 -2.14 -4.65
CA GLU A 32 -9.86 -2.56 -3.74
C GLU A 32 -9.93 -1.66 -2.50
N ARG A 33 -8.79 -1.42 -1.84
CA ARG A 33 -8.70 -0.56 -0.66
C ARG A 33 -9.25 0.85 -0.92
N PHE A 34 -8.96 1.43 -2.09
CA PHE A 34 -9.43 2.77 -2.43
C PHE A 34 -10.95 2.80 -2.69
N ILE A 35 -11.48 1.79 -3.39
CA ILE A 35 -12.92 1.62 -3.60
C ILE A 35 -13.64 1.50 -2.25
N LEU A 36 -13.15 0.63 -1.35
CA LEU A 36 -13.70 0.50 0.00
C LEU A 36 -13.60 1.82 0.78
N SER A 37 -12.48 2.52 0.71
CA SER A 37 -12.33 3.81 1.38
C SER A 37 -13.35 4.84 0.90
N LEU A 38 -13.66 4.85 -0.40
CA LEU A 38 -14.67 5.73 -0.97
C LEU A 38 -16.08 5.37 -0.46
N LYS A 39 -16.42 4.08 -0.41
CA LYS A 39 -17.69 3.60 0.19
C LYS A 39 -17.82 4.02 1.66
N THR A 40 -16.72 4.09 2.42
CA THR A 40 -16.81 4.59 3.80
C THR A 40 -17.19 6.07 3.92
N ALA A 41 -17.05 6.86 2.85
CA ALA A 41 -17.34 8.29 2.90
C ALA A 41 -18.81 8.60 3.19
N HIS A 42 -19.75 7.72 2.83
CA HIS A 42 -21.17 7.87 3.16
C HIS A 42 -21.44 7.91 4.67
N PHE A 43 -20.66 7.17 5.45
CA PHE A 43 -20.88 7.00 6.90
C PHE A 43 -20.10 8.01 7.74
N LYS A 44 -19.22 8.81 7.12
CA LYS A 44 -18.32 9.70 7.83
C LYS A 44 -18.88 11.10 7.92
N LYS A 45 -18.92 11.64 9.15
CA LYS A 45 -19.11 13.08 9.38
C LYS A 45 -17.97 13.90 8.76
N ASN A 46 -16.73 13.38 8.82
CA ASN A 46 -15.53 13.99 8.27
C ASN A 46 -14.66 12.95 7.55
N ILE A 47 -14.15 13.27 6.36
CA ILE A 47 -13.30 12.34 5.59
C ILE A 47 -11.97 12.05 6.31
N LYS A 48 -11.40 13.07 6.98
CA LYS A 48 -10.17 12.93 7.75
C LYS A 48 -10.51 12.48 9.17
N ASP A 49 -10.00 11.31 9.55
CA ASP A 49 -10.18 10.73 10.89
C ASP A 49 -8.82 10.46 11.53
N LYS A 50 -8.39 11.39 12.39
CA LYS A 50 -7.10 11.30 13.08
C LYS A 50 -7.01 10.08 14.02
N LYS A 51 -8.13 9.64 14.60
CA LYS A 51 -8.14 8.47 15.50
C LYS A 51 -7.86 7.22 14.67
N ARG A 52 -8.59 7.05 13.58
CA ARG A 52 -8.41 5.91 12.67
C ARG A 52 -7.01 5.88 12.06
N GLU A 53 -6.46 7.02 11.67
CA GLU A 53 -5.09 7.11 11.14
C GLU A 53 -4.06 6.61 12.16
N ARG A 54 -4.18 6.99 13.44
CA ARG A 54 -3.29 6.51 14.52
C ARG A 54 -3.38 5.00 14.70
N GLU A 55 -4.59 4.43 14.68
CA GLU A 55 -4.80 2.98 14.81
C GLU A 55 -4.12 2.21 13.66
N ILE A 56 -4.22 2.71 12.43
CA ILE A 56 -3.55 2.09 11.27
C ILE A 56 -2.03 2.07 11.49
N PHE A 57 -1.43 3.20 11.85
CA PHE A 57 0.02 3.25 12.11
C PHE A 57 0.44 2.46 13.34
N PHE A 58 -0.40 2.34 14.36
CA PHE A 58 -0.12 1.47 15.50
C PHE A 58 -0.10 0.00 15.08
N SER A 59 -1.13 -0.45 14.36
CA SER A 59 -1.24 -1.82 13.85
C SER A 59 -0.07 -2.18 12.92
N LEU A 60 0.30 -1.28 12.00
CA LEU A 60 1.46 -1.49 11.12
C LEU A 60 2.74 -1.71 11.91
N ARG A 61 2.99 -0.85 12.91
CA ARG A 61 4.21 -0.93 13.72
C ARG A 61 4.27 -2.21 14.57
N LYS A 62 3.12 -2.76 14.96
CA LYS A 62 3.03 -4.01 15.72
C LYS A 62 3.27 -5.25 14.85
N ASN A 63 2.82 -5.23 13.59
CA ASN A 63 2.81 -6.42 12.73
C ASN A 63 4.03 -6.55 11.81
N ILE A 64 4.87 -5.51 11.70
CA ILE A 64 6.11 -5.59 10.93
C ILE A 64 7.10 -6.52 11.64
N LYS A 65 7.42 -7.65 10.98
CA LYS A 65 8.37 -8.65 11.49
C LYS A 65 9.81 -8.13 11.52
N ASP A 66 10.26 -7.57 10.39
CA ASP A 66 11.58 -6.98 10.28
C ASP A 66 11.53 -5.48 10.61
N LYS A 67 12.09 -5.12 11.76
CA LYS A 67 12.11 -3.73 12.25
C LYS A 67 12.87 -2.79 11.31
N SER A 68 13.81 -3.27 10.52
CA SER A 68 14.55 -2.46 9.53
C SER A 68 13.63 -1.93 8.42
N LEU A 69 12.54 -2.64 8.12
CA LEU A 69 11.56 -2.25 7.10
C LEU A 69 10.56 -1.19 7.59
N LYS A 70 10.46 -1.00 8.91
CA LYS A 70 9.51 -0.09 9.56
C LYS A 70 9.49 1.33 8.97
N PRO A 71 10.62 2.06 8.80
CA PRO A 71 10.59 3.40 8.24
C PRO A 71 10.05 3.43 6.80
N TYR A 72 10.36 2.41 5.99
CA TYR A 72 9.95 2.34 4.59
C TYR A 72 8.45 2.04 4.46
N VAL A 73 7.97 0.99 5.13
CA VAL A 73 6.54 0.61 5.11
C VAL A 73 5.67 1.74 5.68
N THR A 74 6.14 2.42 6.73
CA THR A 74 5.42 3.55 7.33
C THR A 74 5.26 4.71 6.34
N LYS A 75 6.30 5.02 5.54
CA LYS A 75 6.24 6.06 4.50
C LYS A 75 5.23 5.71 3.41
N VAL A 76 5.23 4.46 2.94
CA VAL A 76 4.28 3.98 1.93
C VAL A 76 2.84 4.12 2.44
N TYR A 77 2.56 3.64 3.65
CA TYR A 77 1.22 3.72 4.22
C TYR A 77 0.76 5.16 4.49
N LYS A 78 1.67 6.05 4.89
CA LYS A 78 1.36 7.49 4.99
C LYS A 78 0.89 8.04 3.65
N LYS A 79 1.56 7.67 2.55
CA LYS A 79 1.16 8.12 1.21
C LYS A 79 -0.17 7.53 0.77
N ILE A 80 -0.40 6.24 1.02
CA ILE A 80 -1.68 5.57 0.73
C ILE A 80 -2.84 6.28 1.44
N ILE A 81 -2.70 6.61 2.74
CA ILE A 81 -3.73 7.31 3.50
C ILE A 81 -3.96 8.72 2.97
N GLU A 82 -2.89 9.48 2.71
CA GLU A 82 -2.97 10.83 2.15
C GLU A 82 -3.76 10.84 0.83
N LEU A 83 -3.42 9.94 -0.09
CA LEU A 83 -4.08 9.81 -1.39
C LEU A 83 -5.52 9.31 -1.24
N SER A 84 -5.79 8.39 -0.31
CA SER A 84 -7.15 7.90 -0.02
C SER A 84 -8.06 8.99 0.50
N VAL A 85 -7.57 9.91 1.33
CA VAL A 85 -8.31 11.11 1.77
C VAL A 85 -8.59 12.04 0.59
N LYS A 86 -7.59 12.29 -0.27
CA LYS A 86 -7.78 13.11 -1.48
C LYS A 86 -8.81 12.50 -2.43
N TYR A 87 -8.74 11.19 -2.65
CA TYR A 87 -9.69 10.45 -3.48
C TYR A 87 -11.12 10.54 -2.93
N GLN A 88 -11.31 10.29 -1.64
CA GLN A 88 -12.62 10.45 -0.98
C GLN A 88 -13.14 11.89 -1.13
N LYS A 89 -12.32 12.92 -0.88
CA LYS A 89 -12.75 14.32 -1.05
C LYS A 89 -13.19 14.63 -2.48
N LYS A 90 -12.47 14.08 -3.47
CA LYS A 90 -12.75 14.32 -4.89
C LYS A 90 -13.99 13.59 -5.38
N TYR A 91 -14.36 12.44 -4.82
CA TYR A 91 -15.42 11.61 -5.41
C TYR A 91 -16.61 11.31 -4.48
N ALA A 92 -16.56 11.69 -3.21
CA ALA A 92 -17.67 11.44 -2.26
C ALA A 92 -18.96 12.18 -2.62
N TYR A 93 -18.93 13.24 -3.43
CA TYR A 93 -20.15 13.88 -3.92
C TYR A 93 -20.93 12.99 -4.91
N LYS A 94 -20.25 12.10 -5.64
CA LYS A 94 -20.88 11.16 -6.61
C LYS A 94 -21.68 10.05 -5.93
N LEU A 95 -21.61 10.01 -4.61
CA LEU A 95 -22.20 9.00 -3.74
C LEU A 95 -23.43 9.55 -2.99
N ARG A 96 -23.79 10.82 -3.20
CA ARG A 96 -25.00 11.45 -2.66
C ARG A 96 -26.00 11.65 -3.79
#